data_AF-A0A662ISD2-F1
#
_entry.id   AF-A0A662ISD2-F1
#
_cell.length_a   1.000
_cell.length_b   1.000
_cell.length_c   1.000
_cell.angle_alpha   90.00
_cell.angle_beta   90.00
_cell.angle_gamma   90.00
#
_symmetry.space_group_name_H-M   'P 1'
#
loop_
_entity.id
_entity.type
_entity.pdbx_description
1 polymer ?
#
loop_
_entity_poly.entity_id
_entity_poly.type
_entity_poly.pdbx_seq_one_letter_code
_entity_poly.pdbx_strand_id
1 'polypeptide(L)'
;MMKLPLLSKELEATINGLLGEFERRMMEELRKLAPPSFLEPMSYAVHGGKRVRPLILLLASRLAGEPSIDPFPAAVAIELLHCESLIHDDIIDREGTRRGREPFYLRYGAELSLLSADLVLGISMNLVSRYKK
;
A
#
# COMPACT_ATOMS: atom_id res chain seq x y z
N MET A 1 4.68 -13.88 8.09
CA MET A 1 6.01 -13.48 7.59
C MET A 1 6.43 -14.46 6.52
N MET A 2 6.78 -14.01 5.31
CA MET A 2 7.16 -14.90 4.21
C MET A 2 8.58 -15.45 4.47
N LYS A 3 8.72 -16.75 4.78
CA LYS A 3 10.04 -17.39 4.93
C LYS A 3 10.59 -17.69 3.53
N LEU A 4 11.61 -16.95 3.12
CA LEU A 4 12.37 -17.19 1.90
C LEU A 4 13.66 -17.95 2.28
N PRO A 5 13.73 -19.29 2.07
CA PRO A 5 14.79 -20.15 2.60
C PRO A 5 16.19 -19.94 1.99
N LEU A 6 16.37 -18.92 1.15
CA LEU A 6 17.60 -18.65 0.38
C LEU A 6 18.18 -17.24 0.62
N LEU A 7 17.64 -16.47 1.57
CA LEU A 7 18.14 -15.12 1.86
C LEU A 7 19.30 -15.16 2.85
N SER A 8 20.34 -14.35 2.62
CA SER A 8 21.32 -14.06 3.65
C SER A 8 20.64 -13.35 4.83
N LYS A 9 21.14 -13.54 6.05
CA LYS A 9 20.61 -12.87 7.25
C LYS A 9 20.62 -11.34 7.09
N GLU A 10 21.58 -10.80 6.37
CA GLU A 10 21.70 -9.36 6.07
C GLU A 10 20.57 -8.87 5.17
N LEU A 11 20.22 -9.66 4.14
CA LEU A 11 19.14 -9.32 3.22
C LEU A 11 17.78 -9.43 3.92
N GLU A 12 17.59 -10.44 4.76
CA GLU A 12 16.38 -10.56 5.59
C GLU A 12 16.22 -9.35 6.53
N ALA A 13 17.30 -8.95 7.22
CA ALA A 13 17.30 -7.76 8.06
C ALA A 13 16.97 -6.48 7.28
N THR A 14 17.55 -6.33 6.08
CA THR A 14 17.29 -5.19 5.18
C THR A 14 15.83 -5.13 4.75
N ILE A 15 15.27 -6.27 4.31
CA ILE A 15 13.86 -6.35 3.91
C ILE A 15 12.93 -6.01 5.07
N ASN A 16 13.18 -6.59 6.26
CA ASN A 16 12.36 -6.32 7.44
C ASN A 16 12.43 -4.83 7.85
N GLY A 17 13.61 -4.20 7.76
CA GLY A 17 13.79 -2.77 8.00
C GLY A 17 12.99 -1.91 7.01
N LEU A 18 13.13 -2.19 5.71
CA LEU A 18 12.40 -1.48 4.66
C LEU A 18 10.88 -1.61 4.81
N LEU A 19 10.39 -2.82 5.09
CA LEU A 19 8.96 -3.06 5.29
C LEU A 19 8.44 -2.37 6.55
N GLY A 20 9.18 -2.40 7.66
CA GLY A 20 8.79 -1.71 8.88
C GLY A 20 8.70 -0.19 8.70
N GLU A 21 9.65 0.40 7.98
CA GLU A 21 9.61 1.82 7.63
C GLU A 21 8.47 2.13 6.65
N PHE A 22 8.27 1.29 5.64
CA PHE A 22 7.19 1.43 4.67
C PHE A 22 5.81 1.46 5.35
N GLU A 23 5.52 0.52 6.26
CA GLU A 23 4.24 0.47 6.97
C GLU A 23 4.00 1.76 7.77
N ARG A 24 5.04 2.25 8.46
CA ARG A 24 4.96 3.49 9.23
C ARG A 24 4.67 4.69 8.31
N ARG A 25 5.41 4.83 7.21
CA ARG A 25 5.26 5.92 6.23
C ARG A 25 3.90 5.87 5.52
N MET A 26 3.41 4.69 5.18
CA MET A 26 2.09 4.50 4.58
C MET A 26 0.98 4.99 5.53
N MET A 27 1.05 4.60 6.80
CA MET A 27 0.06 5.05 7.79
C MET A 27 0.16 6.55 8.07
N GLU A 28 1.35 7.15 8.01
CA GLU A 28 1.51 8.61 8.11
C GLU A 28 0.88 9.35 6.92
N GLU A 29 1.10 8.90 5.69
CA GLU A 29 0.49 9.52 4.50
C GLU A 29 -1.04 9.38 4.53
N LEU A 30 -1.58 8.21 4.92
CA LEU A 30 -3.02 8.04 5.10
C LEU A 30 -3.59 8.99 6.15
N ARG A 31 -2.94 9.15 7.31
CA ARG A 31 -3.39 10.12 8.34
C ARG A 31 -3.34 11.57 7.88
N LYS A 32 -2.39 11.92 7.00
CA LYS A 32 -2.22 13.27 6.48
C LYS A 32 -3.22 13.60 5.38
N LEU A 33 -3.52 12.64 4.52
CA LEU A 33 -4.21 12.88 3.25
C LEU A 33 -5.66 12.37 3.22
N ALA A 34 -6.00 11.33 4.00
CA ALA A 34 -7.36 10.83 4.06
C ALA A 34 -8.23 11.69 4.99
N PRO A 35 -9.47 12.04 4.60
CA PRO A 35 -10.42 12.65 5.51
C PRO A 35 -10.68 11.75 6.74
N PRO A 36 -11.05 12.30 7.90
CA PRO A 36 -11.27 11.51 9.13
C PRO A 36 -12.25 10.35 8.95
N SER A 37 -13.31 10.53 8.16
CA SER A 37 -14.31 9.49 7.87
C SER A 37 -13.77 8.32 7.04
N PHE A 38 -12.67 8.49 6.32
CA PHE A 38 -12.04 7.46 5.50
C PHE A 38 -10.83 6.80 6.16
N LEU A 39 -10.35 7.31 7.29
CA LEU A 39 -9.14 6.79 7.91
C LEU A 39 -9.29 5.33 8.39
N GLU A 40 -10.41 4.99 9.02
CA GLU A 40 -10.68 3.61 9.46
C GLU A 40 -10.90 2.67 8.26
N PRO A 41 -11.74 3.02 7.26
CA PRO A 41 -11.83 2.22 6.05
C PRO A 41 -10.47 2.02 5.37
N MET A 42 -9.69 3.07 5.18
CA MET A 42 -8.38 2.94 4.51
C MET A 42 -7.40 2.10 5.31
N SER A 43 -7.41 2.21 6.64
CA SER A 43 -6.64 1.33 7.52
C SER A 43 -7.06 -0.14 7.36
N TYR A 44 -8.36 -0.40 7.18
CA TYR A 44 -8.88 -1.74 6.94
C TYR A 44 -8.42 -2.31 5.59
N ALA A 45 -8.54 -1.51 4.53
CA ALA A 45 -8.17 -1.87 3.16
C ALA A 45 -6.69 -2.24 3.05
N VAL A 46 -5.81 -1.40 3.61
CA VAL A 46 -4.37 -1.63 3.51
C VAL A 46 -3.87 -2.71 4.45
N HIS A 47 -4.67 -3.19 5.42
CA HIS A 47 -4.19 -4.14 6.42
C HIS A 47 -3.74 -5.50 5.84
N GLY A 48 -2.62 -5.99 6.38
CA GLY A 48 -2.00 -7.25 5.99
C GLY A 48 -1.36 -7.21 4.59
N GLY A 49 -1.14 -8.38 3.99
CA GLY A 49 -0.51 -8.48 2.68
C GLY A 49 1.02 -8.63 2.77
N LYS A 50 1.61 -9.03 1.64
CA LYS A 50 3.05 -9.36 1.57
C LYS A 50 3.95 -8.17 1.23
N ARG A 51 3.36 -7.03 0.84
CA ARG A 51 4.07 -5.80 0.45
C ARG A 51 5.13 -5.99 -0.63
N VAL A 52 4.88 -6.91 -1.56
CA VAL A 52 5.85 -7.26 -2.61
C VAL A 52 6.12 -6.07 -3.53
N ARG A 53 5.06 -5.34 -3.93
CA ARG A 53 5.17 -4.19 -4.85
C ARG A 53 5.99 -3.03 -4.29
N PRO A 54 5.69 -2.49 -3.09
CA PRO A 54 6.51 -1.43 -2.50
C PRO A 54 7.93 -1.92 -2.20
N LEU A 55 8.10 -3.18 -1.78
CA LEU A 55 9.43 -3.74 -1.52
C LEU A 55 10.29 -3.77 -2.78
N ILE A 56 9.74 -4.20 -3.93
CA ILE A 56 10.46 -4.20 -5.21
C ILE A 56 10.91 -2.78 -5.56
N LEU A 57 10.04 -1.77 -5.42
CA LEU A 57 10.40 -0.38 -5.69
C LEU A 57 11.55 0.09 -4.78
N LEU A 58 11.45 -0.15 -3.47
CA LEU A 58 12.46 0.28 -2.50
C LEU A 58 13.81 -0.42 -2.75
N LEU A 59 13.80 -1.72 -3.06
CA LEU A 59 15.02 -2.45 -3.41
C LEU A 59 15.62 -1.96 -4.73
N ALA A 60 14.80 -1.76 -5.76
CA ALA A 60 15.26 -1.21 -7.05
C ALA A 60 15.88 0.18 -6.87
N SER A 61 15.26 1.03 -6.04
CA SER A 61 15.78 2.36 -5.72
C SER A 61 17.15 2.29 -5.05
N ARG A 62 17.39 1.31 -4.16
CA ARG A 62 18.71 1.12 -3.52
C ARG A 62 19.76 0.57 -4.48
N LEU A 63 19.36 -0.34 -5.38
CA LEU A 63 20.25 -0.91 -6.39
C LEU A 63 20.69 0.15 -7.42
N ALA A 64 19.85 1.15 -7.68
CA ALA A 64 20.16 2.29 -8.53
C ALA A 64 21.14 3.30 -7.88
N GLY A 65 21.49 3.13 -6.59
CA GLY A 65 22.36 4.02 -5.82
C GLY A 65 21.64 4.69 -4.65
N GLU A 66 22.22 5.75 -4.09
CA GLU A 66 21.53 6.62 -3.13
C GLU A 66 20.67 7.63 -3.92
N PRO A 67 19.35 7.46 -3.97
CA PRO A 67 18.51 8.42 -4.67
C PRO A 67 18.56 9.76 -3.93
N SER A 68 18.72 10.86 -4.67
CA SER A 68 18.62 12.21 -4.11
C SER A 68 17.20 12.57 -3.65
N ILE A 69 16.22 11.71 -3.98
CA ILE A 69 14.80 11.87 -3.66
C ILE A 69 14.34 10.66 -2.86
N ASP A 70 13.58 10.91 -1.80
CA ASP A 70 12.98 9.87 -0.96
C ASP A 70 12.08 8.93 -1.79
N PRO A 71 12.33 7.61 -1.85
CA PRO A 71 11.52 6.67 -2.63
C PRO A 71 10.22 6.22 -1.94
N PHE A 72 10.04 6.50 -0.65
CA PHE A 72 8.89 6.00 0.11
C PHE A 72 7.54 6.54 -0.38
N PRO A 73 7.35 7.82 -0.73
CA PRO A 73 6.09 8.29 -1.30
C PRO A 73 5.65 7.53 -2.55
N ALA A 74 6.58 7.17 -3.45
CA ALA A 74 6.30 6.34 -4.61
C ALA A 74 5.95 4.90 -4.23
N ALA A 75 6.66 4.32 -3.24
CA ALA A 75 6.32 2.99 -2.71
C ALA A 75 4.90 2.96 -2.14
N VAL A 76 4.51 3.99 -1.37
CA VAL A 76 3.16 4.14 -0.80
C VAL A 76 2.13 4.25 -1.91
N ALA A 77 2.35 5.10 -2.92
CA ALA A 77 1.44 5.26 -4.05
C ALA A 77 1.17 3.93 -4.77
N ILE A 78 2.20 3.11 -5.01
CA ILE A 78 2.05 1.80 -5.67
C ILE A 78 1.22 0.83 -4.82
N GLU A 79 1.45 0.75 -3.51
CA GLU A 79 0.68 -0.17 -2.66
C GLU A 79 -0.77 0.30 -2.49
N LEU A 80 -0.98 1.62 -2.46
CA LEU A 80 -2.31 2.21 -2.44
C LEU A 80 -3.09 1.90 -3.74
N LEU A 81 -2.48 2.11 -4.92
CA LEU A 81 -3.06 1.68 -6.19
C LEU A 81 -3.35 0.17 -6.23
N HIS A 82 -2.48 -0.66 -5.64
CA HIS A 82 -2.78 -2.07 -5.52
C HIS A 82 -4.00 -2.33 -4.63
N CYS A 83 -4.18 -1.61 -3.53
CA CYS A 83 -5.35 -1.75 -2.67
C CYS A 83 -6.63 -1.28 -3.38
N GLU A 84 -6.56 -0.20 -4.16
CA GLU A 84 -7.66 0.27 -5.01
C GLU A 84 -8.09 -0.81 -6.01
N SER A 85 -7.15 -1.42 -6.73
CA SER A 85 -7.47 -2.50 -7.66
C SER A 85 -8.17 -3.68 -6.97
N LEU A 86 -7.74 -4.05 -5.76
CA LEU A 86 -8.37 -5.15 -5.01
C LEU A 86 -9.80 -4.83 -4.57
N ILE A 87 -10.09 -3.57 -4.24
CA ILE A 87 -11.45 -3.15 -3.89
C ILE A 87 -12.37 -3.30 -5.11
N HIS A 88 -11.90 -2.88 -6.29
CA HIS A 88 -12.64 -3.05 -7.54
C HIS A 88 -12.82 -4.52 -7.91
N ASP A 89 -11.75 -5.33 -7.83
CA ASP A 89 -11.80 -6.77 -8.10
C ASP A 89 -12.82 -7.47 -7.18
N ASP A 90 -12.79 -7.19 -5.87
CA ASP A 90 -13.72 -7.81 -4.92
C ASP A 90 -15.20 -7.50 -5.27
N ILE A 91 -15.50 -6.29 -5.75
CA ILE A 91 -16.86 -5.92 -6.19
C ILE A 91 -17.24 -6.62 -7.49
N ILE A 92 -16.35 -6.63 -8.49
CA ILE A 92 -16.60 -7.19 -9.81
C ILE A 92 -16.80 -8.70 -9.73
N ASP A 93 -15.92 -9.38 -9.00
CA ASP A 93 -15.89 -10.83 -8.85
C ASP A 93 -16.87 -11.33 -7.77
N ARG A 94 -17.46 -10.41 -7.00
CA ARG A 94 -18.35 -10.69 -5.87
C ARG A 94 -17.68 -11.61 -4.84
N GLU A 95 -16.42 -11.31 -4.55
CA GLU A 95 -15.61 -12.10 -3.64
C GLU A 95 -16.27 -12.17 -2.26
N GLY A 96 -16.34 -13.37 -1.69
CA GLY A 96 -16.92 -13.58 -0.35
C GLY A 96 -15.92 -13.36 0.78
N THR A 97 -14.61 -13.39 0.49
CA THR A 97 -13.55 -13.24 1.50
C THR A 97 -12.30 -12.63 0.90
N ARG A 98 -11.57 -11.82 1.68
CA ARG A 98 -10.24 -11.31 1.32
C ARG A 98 -9.28 -11.48 2.48
N ARG A 99 -8.21 -12.27 2.27
CA ARG A 99 -7.17 -12.55 3.29
C ARG A 99 -7.76 -13.09 4.61
N GLY A 100 -8.79 -13.93 4.52
CA GLY A 100 -9.49 -14.50 5.68
C GLY A 100 -10.38 -13.52 6.44
N ARG A 101 -10.69 -12.35 5.85
CA ARG A 101 -11.60 -11.34 6.41
C ARG A 101 -12.73 -11.05 5.44
N GLU A 102 -13.74 -10.34 5.92
CA GLU A 102 -14.80 -9.77 5.09
C GLU A 102 -14.19 -8.86 3.99
N PRO A 103 -14.61 -8.99 2.73
CA PRO A 103 -14.25 -8.07 1.66
C PRO A 103 -14.66 -6.64 1.99
N PHE A 104 -13.90 -5.68 1.48
CA PHE A 104 -14.13 -4.26 1.78
C PHE A 104 -15.56 -3.81 1.48
N TYR A 105 -16.10 -4.24 0.32
CA TYR A 105 -17.43 -3.83 -0.13
C TYR A 105 -18.58 -4.49 0.63
N LEU A 106 -18.38 -5.68 1.20
CA LEU A 106 -19.37 -6.30 2.09
C LEU A 106 -19.40 -5.59 3.44
N ARG A 107 -18.24 -5.16 3.94
CA ARG A 107 -18.13 -4.46 5.22
C ARG A 107 -18.65 -3.01 5.19
N TYR A 108 -18.30 -2.27 4.15
CA TYR A 108 -18.53 -0.82 4.07
C TYR A 108 -19.59 -0.42 3.04
N GLY A 109 -20.10 -1.36 2.25
CA GLY A 109 -21.03 -1.12 1.16
C GLY A 109 -20.33 -0.67 -0.13
N ALA A 110 -21.00 -0.89 -1.27
CA ALA A 110 -20.46 -0.61 -2.60
C ALA A 110 -20.15 0.88 -2.83
N GLU A 111 -21.02 1.78 -2.35
CA GLU A 111 -20.85 3.23 -2.53
C GLU A 111 -19.57 3.75 -1.85
N LEU A 112 -19.38 3.42 -0.57
CA LEU A 112 -18.17 3.81 0.16
C LEU A 112 -16.92 3.14 -0.42
N SER A 113 -17.05 1.96 -1.02
CA SER A 113 -15.96 1.26 -1.71
C SER A 113 -15.48 2.00 -2.95
N LEU A 114 -16.41 2.44 -3.80
CA LEU A 114 -16.08 3.22 -4.99
C LEU A 114 -15.47 4.57 -4.61
N LEU A 115 -16.06 5.29 -3.64
CA LEU A 115 -15.49 6.55 -3.14
C LEU A 115 -14.11 6.38 -2.51
N SER A 116 -13.88 5.24 -1.84
CA SER A 116 -12.58 4.89 -1.27
C SER A 116 -11.53 4.64 -2.35
N ALA A 117 -11.90 3.94 -3.42
CA ALA A 117 -11.03 3.74 -4.58
C ALA A 117 -10.65 5.07 -5.24
N ASP A 118 -11.63 5.97 -5.46
CA ASP A 118 -11.38 7.31 -6.02
C ASP A 118 -10.47 8.16 -5.13
N LEU A 119 -10.69 8.14 -3.81
CA LEU A 119 -9.82 8.82 -2.84
C LEU A 119 -8.39 8.30 -2.92
N VAL A 120 -8.22 6.98 -2.97
CA VAL A 120 -6.91 6.31 -3.06
C VAL A 120 -6.19 6.69 -4.35
N LEU A 121 -6.88 6.76 -5.47
CA LEU A 121 -6.32 7.22 -6.74
C LEU A 121 -5.81 8.66 -6.62
N GLY A 122 -6.60 9.56 -6.02
CA GLY A 122 -6.21 10.95 -5.78
C GLY A 122 -4.99 11.08 -4.85
N ILE A 123 -4.94 10.32 -3.76
CA ILE A 123 -3.78 10.26 -2.85
C ILE A 123 -2.54 9.76 -3.60
N SER A 124 -2.68 8.71 -4.41
CA SER A 124 -1.57 8.14 -5.18
C SER A 124 -1.00 9.14 -6.18
N MET A 125 -1.86 9.87 -6.90
CA MET A 125 -1.45 10.96 -7.77
C MET A 125 -0.75 12.09 -7.00
N ASN A 126 -1.26 12.48 -5.83
CA ASN A 126 -0.62 13.48 -4.97
C ASN A 126 0.80 13.07 -4.61
N LEU A 127 1.01 11.83 -4.17
CA LEU A 127 2.31 11.30 -3.77
C LEU A 127 3.30 11.31 -4.93
N VAL A 128 2.89 10.84 -6.12
CA VAL A 128 3.74 10.81 -7.31
C VAL A 128 4.05 12.21 -7.82
N SER A 129 3.14 13.18 -7.68
CA SER A 129 3.35 14.56 -8.12
C SER A 129 4.48 15.29 -7.37
N ARG A 130 4.93 14.75 -6.23
CA ARG A 130 6.06 15.28 -5.45
C ARG A 130 7.41 15.06 -6.15
N TYR A 131 7.49 14.10 -7.07
CA TYR A 131 8.68 13.81 -7.87
C TYR A 131 8.71 14.70 -9.12
N LYS A 132 8.85 16.01 -8.91
CA LYS A 132 9.03 16.96 -10.03
C LYS A 132 10.45 16.83 -10.57
N LYS A 133 10.58 16.78 -11.89
CA LYS A 133 11.84 17.10 -12.59
C LYS A 133 11.94 18.60 -12.80
#